data_AF-A0A4Y2ME61-F1
#
_entry.id   AF-A0A4Y2ME61-F1
#
_cell.length_a   1.000
_cell.length_b   1.000
_cell.length_c   1.000
_cell.angle_alpha   90.00
_cell.angle_beta   90.00
_cell.angle_gamma   90.00
#
_symmetry.space_group_name_H-M   'P 1'
#
loop_
_entity.id
_entity.type
_entity.pdbx_description
1 polymer ?
#
loop_
_entity_poly.entity_id
_entity_poly.type
_entity_poly.pdbx_seq_one_letter_code
_entity_poly.pdbx_strand_id
1 'polypeptide(L)'
;MSPKTEIYSRSDHNSSKELLDRVKNLEQQISALCIRTGARPRTQNSSYFRNRSRSRRHDFNPKGKLCYFHFRFGTKCFPEECQPPCSWNKKPQENQENSSLQ
;
A
#
# COMPACT_ATOMS: atom_id res chain seq x y z
N MET A 1 -52.93 -2.58 67.37
CA MET A 1 -51.82 -1.92 66.65
C MET A 1 -50.73 -2.95 66.41
N SER A 2 -50.28 -3.14 65.18
CA SER A 2 -49.15 -4.01 64.85
C SER A 2 -48.16 -3.21 64.01
N PRO A 3 -46.90 -3.02 64.46
CA PRO A 3 -45.89 -2.38 63.64
C PRO A 3 -45.43 -3.37 62.56
N LYS A 4 -45.63 -3.02 61.30
CA LYS A 4 -45.04 -3.73 60.16
C LYS A 4 -43.56 -3.38 60.12
N THR A 5 -42.72 -4.36 60.43
CA THR A 5 -41.27 -4.27 60.30
C THR A 5 -40.88 -4.17 58.82
N GLU A 6 -40.47 -2.97 58.40
CA GLU A 6 -39.71 -2.76 57.17
C GLU A 6 -38.33 -3.38 57.34
N ILE A 7 -38.08 -4.51 56.68
CA ILE A 7 -36.72 -5.03 56.49
C ILE A 7 -36.26 -4.55 55.12
N TYR A 8 -35.60 -3.40 55.11
CA TYR A 8 -34.96 -2.83 53.92
C TYR A 8 -33.69 -3.65 53.63
N SER A 9 -33.76 -4.54 52.62
CA SER A 9 -32.64 -5.35 52.12
C SER A 9 -31.57 -4.47 51.46
N ARG A 10 -30.70 -3.90 52.29
CA ARG A 10 -29.59 -3.04 51.88
C ARG A 10 -28.33 -3.89 51.70
N SER A 11 -28.28 -4.79 50.72
CA SER A 11 -27.09 -5.63 50.50
C SER A 11 -26.75 -5.99 49.05
N ASP A 12 -27.50 -5.52 48.06
CA ASP A 12 -27.24 -5.86 46.64
C ASP A 12 -26.72 -4.70 45.77
N HIS A 13 -26.62 -3.49 46.34
CA HIS A 13 -26.23 -2.29 45.58
C HIS A 13 -24.75 -2.28 45.16
N ASN A 14 -23.86 -2.90 45.93
CA ASN A 14 -22.43 -2.95 45.60
C ASN A 14 -22.15 -3.92 44.44
N SER A 15 -22.80 -5.08 44.41
CA SER A 15 -22.72 -6.04 43.30
C SER A 15 -23.31 -5.45 42.02
N SER A 16 -24.47 -4.79 42.12
CA SER A 16 -25.08 -4.10 40.97
C SER A 16 -24.17 -3.01 40.40
N LYS A 17 -23.51 -2.23 41.25
CA LYS A 17 -22.57 -1.19 40.81
C LYS A 17 -21.33 -1.76 40.12
N GLU A 18 -20.77 -2.84 40.66
CA GLU A 18 -19.64 -3.53 40.05
C GLU A 18 -19.98 -4.11 38.68
N LEU A 19 -21.18 -4.69 38.53
CA LEU A 19 -21.67 -5.18 37.25
C LEU A 19 -21.84 -4.05 36.23
N LEU A 20 -22.38 -2.90 36.64
CA LEU A 20 -22.52 -1.73 35.78
C LEU A 20 -21.16 -1.19 35.30
N ASP A 21 -20.17 -1.15 36.20
CA ASP A 21 -18.82 -0.71 35.84
C ASP A 21 -18.13 -1.71 34.88
N ARG A 22 -18.36 -3.02 35.06
CA ARG A 22 -17.88 -4.05 34.11
C ARG A 22 -18.55 -3.93 32.74
N VAL A 23 -19.86 -3.68 32.69
CA VAL A 23 -20.59 -3.47 31.42
C VAL A 23 -20.04 -2.26 30.68
N LYS A 24 -19.86 -1.12 31.36
CA LYS A 24 -19.27 0.09 30.76
C LYS A 24 -17.86 -0.18 30.22
N ASN A 25 -17.05 -0.94 30.97
CA ASN A 25 -15.71 -1.28 30.54
C ASN A 25 -15.72 -2.16 29.27
N LEU A 26 -16.62 -3.15 29.20
CA LEU A 26 -16.79 -3.99 28.01
C LEU A 26 -17.26 -3.19 26.79
N GLU A 27 -18.21 -2.26 26.96
CA GLU A 27 -18.66 -1.37 25.87
C GLU A 27 -17.52 -0.48 25.34
N GLN A 28 -16.67 0.04 26.24
CA GLN A 28 -15.46 0.78 25.85
C GLN A 28 -14.46 -0.10 25.10
N GLN A 29 -14.25 -1.34 25.53
CA GLN A 29 -13.38 -2.28 24.82
C GLN A 29 -13.92 -2.63 23.43
N ILE A 30 -15.23 -2.87 23.30
CA ILE A 30 -15.89 -3.18 22.03
C ILE A 30 -15.79 -1.99 21.07
N SER A 31 -16.07 -0.78 21.53
CA SER A 31 -15.96 0.43 20.69
C SER A 31 -14.52 0.66 20.22
N ALA A 32 -13.53 0.52 21.12
CA ALA A 32 -12.12 0.61 20.76
C ALA A 32 -11.69 -0.49 19.76
N LEU A 33 -12.22 -1.71 19.93
CA LEU A 33 -12.01 -2.81 18.99
C LEU A 33 -12.65 -2.51 17.64
N CYS A 34 -13.90 -2.06 17.56
CA CYS A 34 -14.58 -1.69 16.33
C CYS A 34 -13.88 -0.55 15.57
N ILE A 35 -13.22 0.38 16.27
CA ILE A 35 -12.38 1.42 15.66
C ILE A 35 -11.08 0.82 15.11
N ARG A 36 -10.43 -0.09 15.87
CA ARG A 36 -9.18 -0.78 15.48
C ARG A 36 -9.37 -1.79 14.34
N THR A 37 -10.47 -2.53 14.36
CA THR A 37 -10.93 -3.42 13.29
C THR A 37 -11.83 -2.69 12.31
N GLY A 38 -11.83 -1.34 12.36
CA GLY A 38 -12.55 -0.48 11.45
C GLY A 38 -12.45 -1.06 10.05
N ALA A 39 -13.59 -1.47 9.50
CA ALA A 39 -14.31 -0.76 8.45
C ALA A 39 -13.45 -0.07 7.37
N ARG A 40 -12.18 -0.44 7.26
CA ARG A 40 -11.34 -0.17 6.12
C ARG A 40 -11.83 -1.21 5.13
N PRO A 41 -12.48 -0.82 4.03
CA PRO A 41 -12.53 -1.71 2.91
C PRO A 41 -11.08 -2.08 2.67
N ARG A 42 -10.73 -3.35 2.94
CA ARG A 42 -9.70 -4.00 2.16
C ARG A 42 -10.28 -3.91 0.76
N THR A 43 -9.99 -2.83 0.06
CA THR A 43 -9.69 -2.92 -1.35
C THR A 43 -8.54 -3.93 -1.40
N GLN A 44 -8.91 -5.22 -1.33
CA GLN A 44 -8.19 -6.23 -2.06
C GLN A 44 -8.38 -5.74 -3.48
N ASN A 45 -7.34 -5.07 -3.96
CA ASN A 45 -7.16 -4.64 -5.33
C ASN A 45 -7.27 -5.93 -6.13
N SER A 46 -8.50 -6.30 -6.46
CA SER A 46 -8.73 -7.55 -7.11
C SER A 46 -8.10 -7.43 -8.48
N SER A 47 -7.47 -8.52 -8.84
CA SER A 47 -6.47 -8.67 -9.89
C SER A 47 -7.02 -8.46 -11.30
N TYR A 48 -8.09 -7.69 -11.47
CA TYR A 48 -8.73 -7.39 -12.74
C TYR A 48 -7.76 -6.68 -13.72
N PHE A 49 -6.71 -6.01 -13.21
CA PHE A 49 -5.65 -5.42 -14.03
C PHE A 49 -4.41 -6.33 -14.21
N ARG A 50 -4.48 -7.63 -13.87
CA ARG A 50 -3.41 -8.59 -14.19
C ARG A 50 -3.43 -9.09 -15.64
N ASN A 51 -4.39 -8.65 -16.45
CA ASN A 51 -4.41 -8.87 -17.90
C ASN A 51 -3.61 -7.83 -18.68
N ARG A 52 -2.63 -7.17 -18.05
CA ARG A 52 -1.53 -6.63 -18.85
C ARG A 52 -0.60 -7.78 -19.13
N SER A 53 -0.88 -8.50 -20.22
CA SER A 53 0.07 -9.42 -20.82
C SER A 53 1.42 -8.72 -20.80
N ARG A 54 2.37 -9.21 -19.97
CA ARG A 54 3.77 -8.75 -19.99
C ARG A 54 4.48 -9.22 -21.27
N SER A 55 3.70 -9.43 -22.33
CA SER A 55 4.16 -9.53 -23.69
C SER A 55 4.96 -8.27 -23.98
N ARG A 56 6.19 -8.48 -24.45
CA ARG A 56 7.20 -7.50 -24.85
C ARG A 56 8.24 -7.12 -23.81
N ARG A 57 8.59 -8.01 -22.87
CA ARG A 57 10.03 -8.20 -22.68
C ARG A 57 10.47 -9.11 -23.81
N HIS A 58 11.05 -8.53 -24.86
CA HIS A 58 11.83 -9.33 -25.78
C HIS A 58 12.87 -10.09 -24.94
N ASP A 59 13.09 -11.36 -25.24
CA ASP A 59 14.22 -12.08 -24.63
C ASP A 59 15.51 -11.44 -25.13
N PHE A 60 16.51 -11.33 -24.26
CA PHE A 60 17.81 -10.78 -24.65
C PHE A 60 18.41 -11.70 -25.71
N ASN A 61 18.59 -11.17 -26.92
CA ASN A 61 19.32 -11.86 -27.97
C ASN A 61 20.81 -11.52 -27.84
N PRO A 62 21.68 -12.44 -27.39
CA PRO A 62 23.11 -12.19 -27.26
C PRO A 62 23.82 -11.99 -28.61
N LYS A 63 23.17 -12.34 -29.73
CA LYS A 63 23.62 -12.05 -31.10
C LYS A 63 22.96 -10.79 -31.67
N GLY A 64 22.17 -10.08 -30.86
CA GLY A 64 21.47 -8.86 -31.25
C GLY A 64 22.40 -7.67 -31.41
N LYS A 65 21.87 -6.57 -31.93
CA LYS A 65 22.63 -5.33 -32.16
C LYS A 65 23.00 -4.58 -30.88
N LEU A 66 22.38 -4.91 -29.75
CA LEU A 66 22.53 -4.20 -28.48
C LEU A 66 23.16 -5.12 -27.44
N CYS A 67 24.05 -4.57 -26.61
CA CYS A 67 24.54 -5.28 -25.44
C CYS A 67 23.44 -5.45 -24.39
N TYR A 68 23.69 -6.32 -23.41
CA TYR A 68 22.74 -6.63 -22.34
C TYR A 68 22.23 -5.37 -21.62
N PHE A 69 23.14 -4.45 -21.31
CA PHE A 69 22.83 -3.22 -20.59
C PHE A 69 21.98 -2.26 -21.44
N HIS A 70 22.29 -2.07 -22.73
CA HIS A 70 21.43 -1.26 -23.62
C HIS A 70 20.10 -1.93 -23.93
N PHE A 71 20.05 -3.26 -23.97
CA PHE A 71 18.79 -4.00 -24.11
C PHE A 71 17.89 -3.83 -22.87
N ARG A 72 18.47 -3.87 -21.67
CA ARG A 72 17.75 -3.80 -20.41
C ARG A 72 17.41 -2.37 -19.97
N PHE A 73 18.30 -1.43 -20.21
CA PHE A 73 18.22 -0.06 -19.70
C PHE A 73 18.04 1.01 -20.79
N GLY A 74 18.26 0.67 -22.07
CA GLY A 74 18.07 1.59 -23.20
C GLY A 74 18.95 2.83 -23.11
N THR A 75 18.34 4.01 -23.25
CA THR A 75 19.02 5.32 -23.15
C THR A 75 19.65 5.60 -21.79
N LYS A 76 19.19 4.92 -20.74
CA LYS A 76 19.68 5.07 -19.35
C LYS A 76 20.91 4.21 -19.05
N CYS A 77 21.38 3.40 -20.01
CA CYS A 77 22.63 2.69 -19.87
C CYS A 77 23.78 3.70 -19.67
N PHE A 78 24.60 3.47 -18.65
CA PHE A 78 25.84 4.20 -18.48
C PHE A 78 26.79 3.85 -19.64
N PRO A 79 27.47 4.84 -20.26
CA PRO A 79 28.43 4.56 -21.33
C PRO A 79 29.55 3.61 -20.89
N GLU A 80 29.93 3.65 -19.62
CA GLU A 80 30.97 2.82 -19.01
C GLU A 80 30.59 1.33 -18.92
N GLU A 81 29.28 1.03 -18.82
CA GLU A 81 28.75 -0.34 -18.76
C GLU A 81 28.42 -0.91 -20.15
N CYS A 82 28.64 -0.12 -21.21
CA CYS A 82 28.39 -0.56 -22.58
C CYS A 82 29.47 -1.55 -23.04
N GLN A 83 29.09 -2.82 -23.20
CA GLN A 83 29.98 -3.85 -23.72
C GLN A 83 29.87 -3.99 -25.26
N PRO A 84 30.99 -4.02 -26.01
CA PRO A 84 30.99 -4.39 -27.43
C PRO A 84 30.59 -5.86 -27.61
N PRO A 85 29.87 -6.24 -28.68
CA PRO A 85 29.39 -5.42 -29.79
C PRO A 85 28.03 -4.76 -29.48
N CYS A 86 28.01 -3.44 -29.36
CA CYS A 86 26.78 -2.66 -29.17
C CYS A 86 26.70 -1.55 -30.22
N SER A 87 25.64 -1.55 -31.03
CA SER A 87 25.38 -0.55 -32.08
C SER A 87 24.56 0.64 -31.58
N TRP A 88 24.49 0.87 -30.26
CA TRP A 88 23.73 1.98 -29.68
C TRP A 88 24.44 3.32 -29.92
N ASN A 89 24.12 3.99 -31.03
CA ASN A 89 24.61 5.33 -31.34
C ASN A 89 23.66 6.38 -30.74
N LYS A 90 24.07 7.03 -29.64
CA LYS A 90 23.43 8.28 -29.21
C LYS A 90 23.83 9.35 -30.24
N LYS A 91 23.00 9.63 -31.25
CA LYS A 91 23.15 10.89 -31.99
C LYS A 91 22.85 12.01 -31.00
N PRO A 92 23.79 12.93 -30.74
CA PRO A 92 23.41 14.19 -30.12
C PRO A 92 22.44 14.86 -31.08
N GLN A 93 21.24 15.23 -30.63
CA GLN A 93 20.50 16.27 -31.34
C GLN A 93 21.29 17.55 -31.08
N GLU A 94 22.21 17.88 -31.98
CA GLU A 94 22.79 19.21 -32.06
C GLU A 94 21.67 20.18 -32.41
N ASN A 95 21.39 21.08 -31.47
CA ASN A 95 20.76 22.40 -31.59
C ASN A 95 20.40 22.81 -33.02
N GLN A 96 19.17 22.52 -33.45
CA GLN A 96 18.51 23.31 -34.48
C GLN A 96 17.73 24.41 -33.77
N GLU A 97 18.33 25.60 -33.66
CA GLU A 97 17.69 26.93 -33.61
C GLU A 97 18.75 27.95 -33.15
N ASN A 98 19.63 28.35 -34.06
CA ASN A 98 20.39 29.60 -34.00
C ASN A 98 20.84 29.96 -35.42
N SER A 99 19.90 30.24 -36.32
CA SER A 99 20.18 30.98 -37.56
C SER A 99 18.92 31.68 -38.09
N SER A 100 18.49 32.73 -37.40
CA SER A 100 17.61 33.81 -37.88
C SER A 100 17.60 34.82 -36.73
N LEU A 101 18.14 36.04 -36.83
CA LEU A 101 18.14 36.99 -37.93
C LEU A 101 19.45 37.79 -37.96
N GLN A 102 19.89 38.07 -39.19
CA GLN A 102 20.69 39.26 -39.53
C GLN A 102 19.84 40.53 -39.40
#